data_AF-A0A1G9SZW3-F1
#
_entry.id   AF-A0A1G9SZW3-F1
#
_cell.length_a   1.000
_cell.length_b   1.000
_cell.length_c   1.000
_cell.angle_alpha   90.00
_cell.angle_beta   90.00
_cell.angle_gamma   90.00
#
_symmetry.space_group_name_H-M   'P 1'
#
loop_
_entity.id
_entity.type
_entity.pdbx_description
1 polymer ?
#
loop_
_entity_poly.entity_id
_entity_poly.type
_entity_poly.pdbx_seq_one_letter_code
_entity_poly.pdbx_strand_id
1 'polypeptide(L)'
;MDCRRCETPLERPGDFCLTCNTANCDAVVVDCGRERATVTVLDGDEVVGETTVTTVPDDGEETGVVEFRNFAGRVADEVRRKRPETVYAAGDRAVIRETRAQLHHEFYRVDDEDPVAAAIGGLGESGLDVVDLAPREKIGGAHSTLIGGRTGQTAIRTVAEHPHVKKVIPGPIEAGGSSSQASVGAKVTRADGNGNVRMLIRDGSSVQENRVVTTAGDREMGERVREDLNEALTTADLR
;
A
#
# COMPACT_ATOMS: atom_id res chain seq x y z
N MET A 1 -2.16 16.87 27.35
CA MET A 1 -3.35 15.99 27.31
C MET A 1 -3.22 15.02 28.46
N ASP A 2 -4.34 14.69 29.10
CA ASP A 2 -4.39 13.75 30.20
C ASP A 2 -5.03 12.43 29.74
N CYS A 3 -4.74 11.33 30.43
CA CYS A 3 -5.36 10.05 30.11
C CYS A 3 -6.88 10.14 30.26
N ARG A 4 -7.62 9.67 29.25
CA ARG A 4 -9.09 9.71 29.20
C ARG A 4 -9.81 8.96 30.32
N ARG A 5 -9.08 8.13 31.08
CA ARG A 5 -9.62 7.31 32.18
C ARG A 5 -9.18 7.74 33.57
N CYS A 6 -7.89 8.03 33.76
CA CYS A 6 -7.32 8.29 35.09
C CYS A 6 -6.74 9.68 35.25
N GLU A 7 -6.85 10.54 34.22
CA GLU A 7 -6.41 11.94 34.23
C GLU A 7 -4.91 12.14 34.53
N THR A 8 -4.12 11.06 34.51
CA THR A 8 -2.65 11.18 34.60
C THR A 8 -2.15 11.90 33.35
N PRO A 9 -1.27 12.92 33.49
CA PRO A 9 -0.68 13.61 32.35
C PRO A 9 0.05 12.64 31.44
N LEU A 10 -0.21 12.75 30.13
CA LEU A 10 0.51 12.00 29.10
C LEU A 10 1.72 12.81 28.61
N GLU A 11 2.82 12.13 28.32
CA GLU A 11 4.02 12.78 27.79
C GLU A 11 3.77 13.38 26.40
N ARG A 12 3.02 12.67 25.55
CA ARG A 12 2.54 13.15 24.26
C ARG A 12 1.06 12.81 24.04
N PRO A 13 0.34 13.56 23.19
CA PRO A 13 -1.05 13.26 22.90
C PRO A 13 -1.23 11.85 22.33
N GLY A 14 -2.26 11.14 22.80
CA GLY A 14 -2.56 9.76 22.41
C GLY A 14 -1.60 8.69 22.95
N ASP A 15 -0.64 9.03 23.82
CA ASP A 15 0.23 8.03 24.45
C ASP A 15 -0.58 7.00 25.23
N PHE A 16 -0.14 5.74 25.20
CA PHE A 16 -0.70 4.70 26.05
C PHE A 16 -0.43 5.03 27.53
N CYS A 17 -1.47 5.06 28.35
CA CYS A 17 -1.31 5.38 29.76
C CYS A 17 -0.69 4.21 30.52
N LEU A 18 0.55 4.37 30.98
CA LEU A 18 1.25 3.35 31.76
C LEU A 18 0.73 3.21 33.21
N THR A 19 -0.02 4.20 33.71
CA THR A 19 -0.59 4.16 35.06
C THR A 19 -1.81 3.24 35.14
N CYS A 20 -2.74 3.34 34.17
CA CYS A 20 -3.99 2.60 34.18
C CYS A 20 -4.18 1.66 32.97
N ASN A 21 -3.15 1.48 32.15
CA ASN A 21 -3.13 0.63 30.96
C ASN A 21 -4.25 0.96 29.95
N THR A 22 -4.53 2.24 29.76
CA THR A 22 -5.59 2.69 28.83
C THR A 22 -4.97 3.23 27.54
N ALA A 23 -5.46 2.73 26.40
CA ALA A 23 -5.21 3.33 25.10
C ALA A 23 -5.99 4.66 24.99
N ASN A 24 -5.32 5.70 24.49
CA ASN A 24 -5.88 7.05 24.30
C ASN A 24 -5.97 7.42 22.81
N CYS A 25 -5.96 6.40 21.95
CA CYS A 25 -6.13 6.49 20.50
C CYS A 25 -6.55 5.10 19.99
N ASP A 26 -7.20 5.07 18.84
CA ASP A 26 -7.59 3.84 18.16
C ASP A 26 -6.67 3.55 16.97
N ALA A 27 -6.26 4.60 16.25
CA ALA A 27 -5.43 4.48 15.05
C ALA A 27 -4.30 5.52 14.98
N VAL A 28 -3.30 5.22 14.14
CA VAL A 28 -2.22 6.13 13.79
C VAL A 28 -2.06 6.16 12.27
N VAL A 29 -1.95 7.35 11.70
CA VAL A 29 -1.64 7.58 10.28
C VAL A 29 -0.18 8.00 10.16
N VAL A 30 0.56 7.39 9.25
CA VAL A 30 1.97 7.67 8.99
C VAL A 30 2.15 8.07 7.53
N ASP A 31 2.29 9.36 7.28
CA ASP A 31 2.70 9.89 5.98
C ASP A 31 4.23 9.87 5.89
N CYS A 32 4.77 8.95 5.09
CA CYS A 32 6.20 8.70 4.97
C CYS A 32 6.81 9.43 3.78
N GLY A 33 7.74 10.34 4.00
CA GLY A 33 8.71 10.80 3.00
C GLY A 33 10.10 10.25 3.29
N ARG A 34 11.02 10.36 2.32
CA ARG A 34 12.40 9.85 2.47
C ARG A 34 13.20 10.53 3.60
N GLU A 35 12.90 11.80 3.87
CA GLU A 35 13.62 12.64 4.85
C GLU A 35 12.75 13.06 6.04
N ARG A 36 11.42 12.91 5.90
CA ARG A 36 10.42 13.40 6.83
C ARG A 36 9.23 12.46 6.83
N ALA A 37 8.79 12.02 8.00
CA ALA A 37 7.54 11.31 8.18
C ALA A 37 6.67 12.04 9.19
N THR A 38 5.37 12.13 8.93
CA THR A 38 4.38 12.71 9.84
C THR A 38 3.55 11.59 10.45
N VAL A 39 3.53 11.53 11.78
CA VAL A 39 2.75 10.57 12.57
C VAL A 39 1.57 11.31 13.18
N THR A 40 0.37 11.02 12.69
CA THR A 40 -0.89 11.61 13.16
C THR A 40 -1.67 10.59 13.95
N VAL A 41 -2.15 10.97 15.14
CA VAL A 41 -2.81 10.07 16.08
C VAL A 41 -4.31 10.37 16.08
N LEU A 42 -5.13 9.32 15.99
CA LEU A 42 -6.58 9.39 15.88
C LEU A 42 -7.27 8.70 17.06
N ASP A 43 -8.31 9.32 17.61
CA ASP A 43 -9.31 8.72 18.52
C ASP A 43 -10.68 8.84 17.85
N GLY A 44 -11.23 7.74 17.35
CA GLY A 44 -12.28 7.77 16.32
C GLY A 44 -11.88 8.66 15.14
N ASP A 45 -12.75 9.62 14.81
CA ASP A 45 -12.56 10.55 13.69
C ASP A 45 -11.77 11.83 14.08
N GLU A 46 -11.33 11.93 15.34
CA GLU A 46 -10.66 13.12 15.86
C GLU A 46 -9.14 12.98 15.83
N VAL A 47 -8.46 13.98 15.27
CA VAL A 47 -7.00 14.12 15.36
C VAL A 47 -6.64 14.61 16.76
N VAL A 48 -6.04 13.73 17.57
CA VAL A 48 -5.64 14.03 18.94
C VAL A 48 -4.19 14.50 19.06
N GLY A 49 -3.37 14.27 18.04
CA GLY A 49 -2.01 14.79 18.00
C GLY A 49 -1.26 14.49 16.71
N GLU A 50 -0.17 15.22 16.50
CA GLU A 50 0.72 15.07 15.36
C GLU A 50 2.18 15.14 15.82
N THR A 51 3.05 14.36 15.20
CA THR A 51 4.50 14.39 15.43
C THR A 51 5.25 14.20 14.13
N THR A 52 6.14 15.12 13.80
CA THR A 52 7.03 14.98 12.65
C THR A 52 8.36 14.35 13.08
N VAL A 53 8.76 13.29 12.38
CA VAL A 53 10.08 12.66 12.49
C VAL A 53 10.89 13.05 11.27
N THR A 54 12.12 13.53 11.46
CA THR A 54 13.02 13.90 10.36
C THR A 54 14.34 13.13 10.43
N THR A 55 14.97 13.02 9.27
CA THR A 55 16.32 12.51 9.08
C THR A 55 17.05 13.33 8.02
N VAL A 56 18.36 13.14 7.91
CA VAL A 56 19.17 13.67 6.82
C VAL A 56 19.70 12.46 6.06
N PRO A 57 19.31 12.25 4.79
CA PRO A 57 19.81 11.12 4.00
C PRO A 57 21.33 11.11 3.96
N ASP A 58 21.89 9.92 4.09
CA ASP A 58 23.31 9.67 3.93
C ASP A 58 23.51 8.79 2.69
N ASP A 59 24.33 9.27 1.75
CA ASP A 59 24.59 8.57 0.48
C ASP A 59 25.72 7.53 0.58
N GLY A 60 26.33 7.37 1.76
CA GLY A 60 27.34 6.33 1.98
C GLY A 60 26.73 4.93 2.01
N GLU A 61 27.45 3.94 1.46
CA GLU A 61 26.92 2.59 1.27
C GLU A 61 26.43 1.93 2.57
N GLU A 62 27.24 2.01 3.64
CA GLU A 62 26.89 1.45 4.95
C GLU A 62 26.14 2.47 5.82
N THR A 63 26.60 3.72 5.83
CA THR A 63 26.02 4.79 6.66
C THR A 63 24.60 5.15 6.23
N GLY A 64 24.31 5.14 4.93
CA GLY A 64 22.96 5.33 4.38
C GLY A 64 21.97 4.23 4.76
N VAL A 65 22.42 2.97 4.80
CA VAL A 65 21.56 1.85 5.26
C VAL A 65 21.25 1.98 6.75
N VAL A 66 22.25 2.34 7.56
CA VAL A 66 22.07 2.54 9.00
C VAL A 66 21.17 3.75 9.29
N GLU A 67 21.39 4.87 8.60
CA GLU A 67 20.54 6.07 8.66
C GLU A 67 19.08 5.71 8.38
N PHE A 68 18.83 5.06 7.25
CA PHE A 68 17.49 4.71 6.81
C PHE A 68 16.76 3.80 7.81
N ARG A 69 17.46 2.79 8.35
CA ARG A 69 16.90 1.92 9.41
C ARG A 69 16.59 2.68 10.69
N ASN A 70 17.47 3.60 11.08
CA ASN A 70 17.25 4.43 12.27
C ASN A 70 16.07 5.39 12.07
N PHE A 71 15.92 5.97 10.87
CA PHE A 71 14.79 6.83 10.55
C PHE A 71 13.47 6.07 10.66
N ALA A 72 13.36 4.92 9.99
CA ALA A 72 12.18 4.06 10.09
C ALA A 72 11.93 3.57 11.53
N GLY A 73 12.99 3.27 12.29
CA GLY A 73 12.88 2.88 13.70
C GLY A 73 12.31 4.00 14.59
N ARG A 74 12.71 5.26 14.35
CA ARG A 74 12.15 6.41 15.07
C ARG A 74 10.67 6.61 14.76
N VAL A 75 10.25 6.39 13.52
CA VAL A 75 8.82 6.41 13.14
C VAL A 75 8.07 5.28 13.85
N ALA A 76 8.61 4.06 13.84
CA ALA A 76 8.01 2.92 14.53
C ALA A 76 7.89 3.14 16.05
N ASP A 77 8.87 3.79 16.68
CA ASP A 77 8.82 4.11 18.11
C ASP A 77 7.71 5.09 18.46
N GLU A 78 7.45 6.10 17.61
CA GLU A 78 6.30 6.98 17.80
C GLU A 78 4.98 6.21 17.76
N VAL A 79 4.84 5.25 16.83
CA VAL A 79 3.64 4.38 16.74
C VAL A 79 3.50 3.49 17.99
N ARG A 80 4.58 2.78 18.38
CA ARG A 80 4.57 1.87 19.54
C ARG A 80 4.21 2.57 20.85
N ARG A 81 4.57 3.85 20.98
CA ARG A 81 4.22 4.66 22.16
C ARG A 81 2.72 4.83 22.34
N LYS A 82 1.97 4.89 21.24
CA LYS A 82 0.51 5.05 21.24
C LYS A 82 -0.22 3.72 21.46
N ARG A 83 0.39 2.62 21.02
CA ARG A 83 -0.20 1.27 20.99
C ARG A 83 -1.58 1.26 20.31
N PRO A 84 -1.68 1.73 19.05
CA PRO A 84 -2.94 1.74 18.34
C PRO A 84 -3.37 0.30 18.02
N GLU A 85 -4.65 0.13 17.70
CA GLU A 85 -5.15 -1.09 17.07
C GLU A 85 -4.63 -1.16 15.63
N THR A 86 -4.72 -0.02 14.93
CA THR A 86 -4.48 0.08 13.49
C THR A 86 -3.49 1.17 13.12
N VAL A 87 -2.66 0.90 12.11
CA VAL A 87 -1.76 1.86 11.49
C VAL A 87 -2.12 2.03 10.01
N TYR A 88 -2.36 3.26 9.57
CA TYR A 88 -2.52 3.62 8.17
C TYR A 88 -1.23 4.30 7.69
N ALA A 89 -0.79 4.04 6.46
CA ALA A 89 0.41 4.65 5.93
C ALA A 89 0.29 5.07 4.47
N ALA A 90 0.90 6.20 4.16
CA ALA A 90 0.98 6.81 2.83
C ALA A 90 2.42 7.22 2.53
N GLY A 91 2.73 7.41 1.24
CA GLY A 91 4.00 7.93 0.75
C GLY A 91 5.06 6.88 0.42
N ASP A 92 6.32 7.23 0.71
CA ASP A 92 7.55 6.54 0.32
C ASP A 92 7.52 5.05 0.68
N ARG A 93 7.63 4.23 -0.37
CA ARG A 93 7.44 2.79 -0.23
C ARG A 93 8.55 2.09 0.55
N ALA A 94 9.77 2.58 0.44
CA ALA A 94 10.89 1.99 1.14
C ALA A 94 10.71 2.24 2.64
N VAL A 95 10.46 3.50 3.03
CA VAL A 95 10.29 3.90 4.43
C VAL A 95 9.14 3.13 5.08
N ILE A 96 8.00 2.99 4.38
CA ILE A 96 6.85 2.24 4.90
C ILE A 96 7.20 0.77 5.13
N ARG A 97 7.89 0.13 4.19
CA ARG A 97 8.31 -1.28 4.33
C ARG A 97 9.22 -1.46 5.54
N GLU A 98 10.22 -0.59 5.69
CA GLU A 98 11.17 -0.67 6.80
C GLU A 98 10.50 -0.39 8.15
N THR A 99 9.60 0.60 8.21
CA THR A 99 8.82 0.92 9.42
C THR A 99 7.92 -0.25 9.81
N ARG A 100 7.21 -0.83 8.84
CA ARG A 100 6.33 -1.99 9.06
C ARG A 100 7.09 -3.21 9.56
N ALA A 101 8.30 -3.48 9.05
CA ALA A 101 9.12 -4.61 9.49
C ALA A 101 9.42 -4.57 11.00
N GLN A 102 9.27 -3.41 11.63
CA GLN A 102 9.49 -3.19 13.05
C GLN A 102 8.18 -3.17 13.87
N LEU A 103 7.00 -3.19 13.25
CA LEU A 103 5.71 -3.10 13.94
C LEU A 103 4.95 -4.43 13.91
N HIS A 104 4.10 -4.64 14.92
CA HIS A 104 3.21 -5.80 15.02
C HIS A 104 1.72 -5.44 14.86
N HIS A 105 1.41 -4.15 14.69
CA HIS A 105 0.05 -3.65 14.53
C HIS A 105 -0.51 -3.99 13.15
N GLU A 106 -1.84 -3.98 13.02
CA GLU A 106 -2.48 -4.01 11.71
C GLU A 106 -2.02 -2.79 10.92
N PHE A 107 -1.67 -2.99 9.64
CA PHE A 107 -0.97 -2.00 8.85
C PHE A 107 -1.60 -1.90 7.46
N TYR A 108 -2.29 -0.80 7.21
CA TYR A 108 -3.00 -0.51 5.97
C TYR A 108 -2.31 0.60 5.20
N ARG A 109 -2.36 0.51 3.88
CA ARG A 109 -2.00 1.63 3.00
C ARG A 109 -3.24 2.47 2.75
N VAL A 110 -3.06 3.78 2.71
CA VAL A 110 -4.10 4.73 2.33
C VAL A 110 -3.60 5.63 1.21
N ASP A 111 -4.53 6.40 0.66
CA ASP A 111 -4.27 7.38 -0.38
C ASP A 111 -3.21 8.41 0.07
N ASP A 112 -2.41 8.88 -0.90
CA ASP A 112 -1.30 9.80 -0.65
C ASP A 112 -1.73 11.29 -0.63
N GLU A 113 -2.88 11.65 -1.20
CA GLU A 113 -3.34 13.05 -1.31
C GLU A 113 -3.89 13.58 0.03
N ASP A 114 -4.69 12.78 0.73
CA ASP A 114 -5.12 13.08 2.10
C ASP A 114 -5.16 11.79 2.95
N PRO A 115 -4.00 11.37 3.50
CA PRO A 115 -3.88 10.14 4.28
C PRO A 115 -4.77 10.12 5.52
N VAL A 116 -5.03 11.29 6.12
CA VAL A 116 -5.83 11.40 7.35
C VAL A 116 -7.30 11.25 7.02
N ALA A 117 -7.81 11.96 6.01
CA ALA A 117 -9.19 11.81 5.58
C ALA A 117 -9.47 10.39 5.07
N ALA A 118 -8.52 9.77 4.36
CA ALA A 118 -8.62 8.39 3.91
C ALA A 118 -8.65 7.39 5.08
N ALA A 119 -7.86 7.63 6.12
CA ALA A 119 -7.88 6.81 7.34
C ALA A 119 -9.19 6.97 8.13
N ILE A 120 -9.69 8.19 8.30
CA ILE A 120 -10.99 8.48 8.95
C ILE A 120 -12.14 7.83 8.17
N GLY A 121 -12.15 7.96 6.84
CA GLY A 121 -13.13 7.28 6.00
C GLY A 121 -13.05 5.74 6.08
N GLY A 122 -11.89 5.19 6.47
CA GLY A 122 -11.68 3.75 6.67
C GLY A 122 -11.82 3.27 8.12
N LEU A 123 -12.05 4.16 9.10
CA LEU A 123 -12.27 3.81 10.50
C LEU A 123 -13.68 3.20 10.66
N GLY A 124 -13.80 1.90 10.40
CA GLY A 124 -15.05 1.13 10.51
C GLY A 124 -15.29 0.17 9.34
N GLU A 125 -14.62 0.37 8.21
CA GLU A 125 -14.61 -0.52 7.06
C GLU A 125 -13.22 -1.15 6.97
N SER A 126 -13.13 -2.48 7.12
CA SER A 126 -11.87 -3.23 7.06
C SER A 126 -11.03 -2.77 5.87
N GLY A 127 -9.93 -2.06 6.15
CA GLY A 127 -9.03 -1.50 5.15
C GLY A 127 -8.45 -2.58 4.24
N LEU A 128 -7.98 -2.18 3.06
CA LEU A 128 -7.33 -3.10 2.14
C LEU A 128 -6.03 -3.65 2.74
N ASP A 129 -5.97 -4.97 3.01
CA ASP A 129 -4.72 -5.60 3.43
C ASP A 129 -3.58 -5.29 2.44
N VAL A 130 -2.33 -5.37 2.88
CA VAL A 130 -1.15 -5.14 2.04
C VAL A 130 -0.35 -6.41 1.88
N VAL A 131 0.07 -6.70 0.64
CA VAL A 131 0.80 -7.90 0.26
C VAL A 131 2.27 -7.56 0.05
N ASP A 132 3.09 -8.00 1.00
CA ASP A 132 4.54 -7.82 0.99
C ASP A 132 5.24 -9.07 0.45
N LEU A 133 5.10 -9.24 -0.86
CA LEU A 133 5.83 -10.21 -1.67
C LEU A 133 6.52 -9.45 -2.80
N ALA A 134 7.70 -9.89 -3.22
CA ALA A 134 8.31 -9.31 -4.40
C ALA A 134 7.36 -9.50 -5.61
N PRO A 135 7.35 -8.58 -6.59
CA PRO A 135 6.47 -8.68 -7.74
C PRO A 135 6.59 -10.03 -8.46
N ARG A 136 7.81 -10.58 -8.51
CA ARG A 136 8.09 -11.91 -9.08
C ARG A 136 7.39 -13.05 -8.33
N GLU A 137 7.27 -12.95 -7.01
CA GLU A 137 6.63 -13.95 -6.16
C GLU A 137 5.10 -13.88 -6.24
N LYS A 138 4.57 -12.71 -6.62
CA LYS A 138 3.13 -12.51 -6.87
C LYS A 138 2.70 -13.07 -8.23
N ILE A 139 3.62 -13.31 -9.17
CA ILE A 139 3.29 -13.83 -10.50
C ILE A 139 3.36 -15.35 -10.45
N GLY A 140 2.24 -16.03 -10.75
CA GLY A 140 2.25 -17.48 -10.80
C GLY A 140 0.99 -18.08 -11.42
N GLY A 141 1.02 -19.37 -11.73
CA GLY A 141 -0.06 -20.04 -12.43
C GLY A 141 0.50 -21.12 -13.37
N ALA A 142 -0.40 -21.81 -14.08
CA ALA A 142 0.01 -22.82 -15.05
C ALA A 142 0.58 -22.21 -16.34
N HIS A 143 0.16 -20.99 -16.70
CA HIS A 143 0.65 -20.28 -17.87
C HIS A 143 1.73 -19.28 -17.44
N SER A 144 2.93 -19.42 -18.01
CA SER A 144 4.05 -18.50 -17.80
C SER A 144 4.36 -17.62 -19.01
N THR A 145 3.82 -17.98 -20.18
CA THR A 145 4.01 -17.23 -21.42
C THR A 145 3.16 -15.97 -21.41
N LEU A 146 3.79 -14.83 -21.72
CA LEU A 146 3.14 -13.52 -21.78
C LEU A 146 3.15 -13.00 -23.22
N ILE A 147 2.03 -12.41 -23.63
CA ILE A 147 1.90 -11.72 -24.91
C ILE A 147 2.63 -10.36 -24.88
N GLY A 148 3.10 -9.84 -26.02
CA GLY A 148 3.69 -8.50 -26.10
C GLY A 148 5.14 -8.39 -25.58
N GLY A 149 5.83 -9.52 -25.41
CA GLY A 149 7.26 -9.56 -25.07
C GLY A 149 7.62 -8.75 -23.82
N ARG A 150 8.56 -7.81 -23.97
CA ARG A 150 9.01 -6.95 -22.86
C ARG A 150 7.90 -6.04 -22.34
N THR A 151 7.07 -5.49 -23.22
CA THR A 151 5.99 -4.58 -22.82
C THR A 151 4.93 -5.31 -22.01
N GLY A 152 4.58 -6.54 -22.40
CA GLY A 152 3.69 -7.38 -21.61
C GLY A 152 4.27 -7.79 -20.24
N GLN A 153 5.58 -8.07 -20.18
CA GLN A 153 6.27 -8.29 -18.90
C GLN A 153 6.24 -7.05 -18.01
N THR A 154 6.42 -5.85 -18.57
CA THR A 154 6.33 -4.60 -17.82
C THR A 154 4.92 -4.43 -17.24
N ALA A 155 3.86 -4.63 -18.05
CA ALA A 155 2.47 -4.54 -17.57
C ALA A 155 2.16 -5.47 -16.39
N ILE A 156 2.56 -6.75 -16.48
CA ILE A 156 2.38 -7.71 -15.39
C ILE A 156 3.13 -7.27 -14.13
N ARG A 157 4.37 -6.78 -14.28
CA ARG A 157 5.15 -6.28 -13.14
C ARG A 157 4.54 -5.04 -12.51
N THR A 158 4.11 -4.06 -13.30
CA THR A 158 3.46 -2.84 -12.80
C THR A 158 2.25 -3.19 -11.92
N VAL A 159 1.41 -4.13 -12.35
CA VAL A 159 0.28 -4.59 -11.54
C VAL A 159 0.72 -5.41 -10.33
N ALA A 160 1.71 -6.29 -10.47
CA ALA A 160 2.22 -7.09 -9.34
C ALA A 160 2.93 -6.23 -8.28
N GLU A 161 3.51 -5.09 -8.67
CA GLU A 161 4.13 -4.12 -7.75
C GLU A 161 3.10 -3.44 -6.84
N HIS A 162 1.80 -3.52 -7.17
CA HIS A 162 0.76 -2.91 -6.37
C HIS A 162 0.60 -3.57 -4.99
N PRO A 163 0.50 -2.78 -3.91
CA PRO A 163 0.45 -3.29 -2.53
C PRO A 163 -0.78 -4.17 -2.28
N HIS A 164 -1.92 -3.84 -2.91
CA HIS A 164 -3.17 -4.57 -2.72
C HIS A 164 -3.35 -5.75 -3.68
N VAL A 165 -2.32 -6.13 -4.43
CA VAL A 165 -2.33 -7.31 -5.31
C VAL A 165 -1.66 -8.49 -4.60
N LYS A 166 -2.46 -9.52 -4.29
CA LYS A 166 -2.03 -10.82 -3.73
C LYS A 166 -1.31 -11.66 -4.77
N LYS A 167 -1.88 -11.72 -5.97
CA LYS A 167 -1.40 -12.61 -7.02
C LYS A 167 -1.83 -12.14 -8.40
N VAL A 168 -0.94 -12.27 -9.38
CA VAL A 168 -1.25 -12.13 -10.81
C VAL A 168 -1.12 -13.50 -11.46
N ILE A 169 -2.19 -13.95 -12.10
CA ILE A 169 -2.29 -15.27 -12.71
C ILE A 169 -2.46 -15.09 -14.22
N PRO A 170 -1.41 -15.33 -15.02
CA PRO A 170 -1.52 -15.25 -16.46
C PRO A 170 -2.49 -16.31 -17.01
N GLY A 171 -3.35 -15.89 -17.93
CA GLY A 171 -4.27 -16.78 -18.62
C GLY A 171 -3.75 -17.24 -19.99
N PRO A 172 -4.55 -18.06 -20.70
CA PRO A 172 -4.24 -18.46 -22.07
C PRO A 172 -4.22 -17.24 -23.02
N ILE A 173 -3.50 -17.38 -24.12
CA ILE A 173 -3.44 -16.38 -25.18
C ILE A 173 -4.46 -16.76 -26.25
N GLU A 174 -5.41 -15.86 -26.51
CA GLU A 174 -6.34 -15.96 -27.63
C GLU A 174 -5.72 -15.23 -28.82
N ALA A 175 -5.18 -15.99 -29.77
CA ALA A 175 -4.54 -15.42 -30.94
C ALA A 175 -5.57 -15.08 -32.03
N GLY A 176 -5.59 -13.81 -32.46
CA GLY A 176 -6.24 -13.38 -33.70
C GLY A 176 -5.26 -13.44 -34.87
N GLY A 177 -5.77 -13.42 -36.11
CA GLY A 177 -4.95 -13.48 -37.32
C GLY A 177 -3.88 -12.38 -37.44
N SER A 178 -2.90 -12.60 -38.30
CA SER A 178 -1.67 -11.81 -38.47
C SER A 178 -1.94 -10.32 -38.67
N SER A 179 -1.51 -9.47 -37.75
CA SER A 179 -1.45 -8.02 -37.94
C SER A 179 -0.02 -7.52 -37.72
N SER A 180 0.50 -6.75 -38.66
CA SER A 180 1.94 -6.48 -38.82
C SER A 180 2.48 -5.25 -38.09
N GLN A 181 1.67 -4.47 -37.37
CA GLN A 181 2.14 -3.33 -36.56
C GLN A 181 1.13 -3.00 -35.47
N ALA A 182 1.28 -3.56 -34.26
CA ALA A 182 0.43 -3.18 -33.15
C ALA A 182 1.25 -2.82 -31.91
N SER A 183 0.86 -1.73 -31.25
CA SER A 183 1.34 -1.37 -29.93
C SER A 183 0.71 -2.30 -28.90
N VAL A 184 1.53 -2.79 -27.97
CA VAL A 184 1.05 -3.59 -26.85
C VAL A 184 0.37 -2.67 -25.85
N GLY A 185 -0.88 -2.96 -25.50
CA GLY A 185 -1.66 -2.19 -24.54
C GLY A 185 -2.21 -3.07 -23.42
N ALA A 186 -2.38 -2.49 -22.23
CA ALA A 186 -2.86 -3.16 -21.04
C ALA A 186 -3.99 -2.36 -20.38
N LYS A 187 -5.00 -3.05 -19.84
CA LYS A 187 -6.10 -2.42 -19.10
C LYS A 187 -6.61 -3.34 -18.01
N VAL A 188 -6.88 -2.77 -16.83
CA VAL A 188 -7.59 -3.47 -15.76
C VAL A 188 -9.09 -3.21 -15.86
N THR A 189 -9.89 -4.27 -15.87
CA THR A 189 -11.34 -4.25 -15.97
C THR A 189 -12.00 -4.11 -14.60
N ARG A 190 -13.33 -3.93 -14.61
CA ARG A 190 -14.18 -3.86 -13.40
C ARG A 190 -13.91 -5.00 -12.42
N ALA A 191 -14.09 -4.70 -11.15
CA ALA A 191 -13.97 -5.65 -10.06
C ALA A 191 -15.17 -6.61 -10.03
N ASP A 192 -14.90 -7.85 -9.61
CA ASP A 192 -15.93 -8.83 -9.30
C ASP A 192 -16.53 -8.60 -7.90
N GLY A 193 -17.49 -9.44 -7.50
CA GLY A 193 -18.15 -9.31 -6.20
C GLY A 193 -17.23 -9.49 -4.99
N ASN A 194 -16.06 -10.11 -5.18
CA ASN A 194 -15.05 -10.32 -4.14
C ASN A 194 -13.89 -9.32 -4.27
N GLY A 195 -14.06 -8.25 -5.07
CA GLY A 195 -13.07 -7.21 -5.24
C GLY A 195 -11.87 -7.56 -6.14
N ASN A 196 -11.85 -8.73 -6.76
CA ASN A 196 -10.77 -9.10 -7.68
C ASN A 196 -11.01 -8.48 -9.06
N VAL A 197 -9.94 -8.26 -9.81
CA VAL A 197 -10.00 -7.63 -11.14
C VAL A 197 -9.37 -8.53 -12.20
N ARG A 198 -9.58 -8.19 -13.48
CA ARG A 198 -8.90 -8.83 -14.61
C ARG A 198 -8.06 -7.79 -15.33
N MET A 199 -6.87 -8.15 -15.75
CA MET A 199 -6.02 -7.35 -16.62
C MET A 199 -5.98 -7.97 -18.02
N LEU A 200 -6.36 -7.18 -19.01
CA LEU A 200 -6.24 -7.54 -20.42
C LEU A 200 -4.93 -6.97 -20.96
N ILE A 201 -4.11 -7.82 -21.58
CA ILE A 201 -2.99 -7.37 -22.43
C ILE A 201 -3.36 -7.68 -23.87
N ARG A 202 -3.22 -6.69 -24.75
CA ARG A 202 -3.49 -6.80 -26.18
C ARG A 202 -2.20 -6.56 -26.95
N ASP A 203 -1.94 -7.41 -27.93
CA ASP A 203 -0.87 -7.25 -28.93
C ASP A 203 -1.49 -7.52 -30.30
N GLY A 204 -1.89 -6.44 -30.97
CA GLY A 204 -2.69 -6.50 -32.20
C GLY A 204 -4.03 -7.18 -31.99
N SER A 205 -4.27 -8.24 -32.76
CA SER A 205 -5.50 -9.04 -32.71
C SER A 205 -5.50 -10.07 -31.58
N SER A 206 -4.36 -10.26 -30.92
CA SER A 206 -4.19 -11.27 -29.87
C SER A 206 -4.43 -10.66 -28.48
N VAL A 207 -5.11 -11.41 -27.62
CA VAL A 207 -5.51 -10.95 -26.28
C VAL A 207 -5.11 -12.00 -25.25
N GLN A 208 -4.59 -11.54 -24.12
CA GLN A 208 -4.36 -12.35 -22.93
C GLN A 208 -5.12 -11.74 -21.76
N GLU A 209 -6.01 -12.54 -21.17
CA GLU A 209 -6.69 -12.18 -19.93
C GLU A 209 -5.89 -12.73 -18.73
N ASN A 210 -5.58 -11.85 -17.78
CA ASN A 210 -4.80 -12.18 -16.60
C ASN A 210 -5.66 -11.90 -15.36
N ARG A 211 -5.78 -12.87 -14.46
CA ARG A 211 -6.53 -12.68 -13.22
C ARG A 211 -5.66 -11.98 -12.18
N VAL A 212 -6.19 -10.95 -11.54
CA VAL A 212 -5.50 -10.19 -10.50
C VAL A 212 -6.28 -10.36 -9.20
N VAL A 213 -5.70 -11.14 -8.28
CA VAL A 213 -6.27 -11.38 -6.96
C VAL A 213 -5.87 -10.22 -6.06
N THR A 214 -6.84 -9.55 -5.46
CA THR A 214 -6.62 -8.35 -4.65
C THR A 214 -6.84 -8.63 -3.16
N THR A 215 -6.56 -7.63 -2.33
CA THR A 215 -6.88 -7.63 -0.90
C THR A 215 -8.27 -7.08 -0.60
N ALA A 216 -8.97 -6.56 -1.60
CA ALA A 216 -10.35 -6.13 -1.48
C ALA A 216 -11.26 -7.26 -1.01
N GLY A 217 -12.15 -6.94 -0.07
CA GLY A 217 -13.20 -7.85 0.41
C GLY A 217 -14.49 -7.78 -0.41
N ASP A 218 -14.68 -6.70 -1.18
CA ASP A 218 -15.89 -6.44 -1.94
C ASP A 218 -15.59 -5.68 -3.23
N ARG A 219 -16.65 -5.48 -4.02
CA ARG A 219 -16.60 -4.77 -5.29
C ARG A 219 -16.14 -3.32 -5.15
N GLU A 220 -16.59 -2.60 -4.14
CA GLU A 220 -16.29 -1.17 -4.00
C GLU A 220 -14.80 -0.96 -3.77
N MET A 221 -14.23 -1.67 -2.81
CA MET A 221 -12.79 -1.71 -2.56
C MET A 221 -12.02 -2.19 -3.80
N GLY A 222 -12.55 -3.17 -4.53
CA GLY A 222 -11.94 -3.64 -5.77
C GLY A 222 -11.94 -2.60 -6.89
N GLU A 223 -12.94 -1.72 -6.95
CA GLU A 223 -12.98 -0.61 -7.91
C GLU A 223 -11.96 0.47 -7.57
N ARG A 224 -11.70 0.75 -6.27
CA ARG A 224 -10.60 1.62 -5.84
C ARG A 224 -9.25 1.06 -6.31
N VAL A 225 -8.95 -0.21 -6.00
CA VAL A 225 -7.73 -0.89 -6.50
C VAL A 225 -7.66 -0.89 -8.03
N ARG A 226 -8.79 -1.03 -8.74
CA ARG A 226 -8.80 -0.96 -10.21
C ARG A 226 -8.32 0.40 -10.72
N GLU A 227 -8.72 1.48 -10.08
CA GLU A 227 -8.38 2.85 -10.50
C GLU A 227 -6.89 3.08 -10.38
N ASP A 228 -6.31 2.78 -9.22
CA ASP A 228 -4.87 2.85 -8.96
C ASP A 228 -4.07 2.01 -9.97
N LEU A 229 -4.51 0.76 -10.22
CA LEU A 229 -3.84 -0.11 -11.18
C LEU A 229 -3.87 0.45 -12.60
N ASN A 230 -4.98 1.08 -13.01
CA ASN A 230 -5.08 1.67 -14.34
C ASN A 230 -4.29 2.97 -14.46
N GLU A 231 -4.18 3.75 -13.39
CA GLU A 231 -3.31 4.91 -13.34
C GLU A 231 -1.84 4.49 -13.44
N ALA A 232 -1.41 3.48 -12.68
CA ALA A 232 -0.06 2.96 -12.75
C ALA A 232 0.31 2.46 -14.16
N LEU A 233 -0.63 1.85 -14.89
CA LEU A 233 -0.44 1.45 -16.28
C LEU A 233 -0.35 2.65 -17.23
N THR A 234 -1.13 3.72 -17.00
CA THR A 234 -1.02 4.97 -17.75
C THR A 234 0.35 5.61 -17.54
N THR A 235 0.82 5.72 -16.29
CA THR A 235 2.13 6.31 -15.96
C THR A 235 3.30 5.54 -16.59
N ALA A 236 3.11 4.24 -16.85
CA ALA A 236 4.11 3.41 -17.52
C ALA A 236 4.02 3.43 -19.07
N ASP A 237 3.14 4.26 -19.66
CA ASP A 237 2.85 4.31 -21.10
C ASP A 237 2.38 2.96 -21.67
N LEU A 238 1.59 2.20 -20.89
CA LEU A 238 1.14 0.84 -21.25
C LEU A 238 -0.34 0.78 -21.64
N ARG A 239 -1.05 1.91 -21.73
CA ARG A 239 -2.50 1.94 -21.94
C ARG A 239 -2.94 2.32 -23.35
#